data_AF-A0A6Y5AUI2-F1
#
_entry.id   AF-A0A6Y5AUI2-F1
#
_cell.length_a   1.000
_cell.length_b   1.000
_cell.length_c   1.000
_cell.angle_alpha   90.00
_cell.angle_beta   90.00
_cell.angle_gamma   90.00
#
_symmetry.space_group_name_H-M   'P 1'
#
loop_
_entity.id
_entity.type
_entity.pdbx_description
1 polymer ?
#
loop_
_entity_poly.entity_id
_entity_poly.type
_entity_poly.pdbx_seq_one_letter_code
_entity_poly.pdbx_strand_id
1 'polypeptide(L)'
;MNIDKRALREVAERATQGPWEMEQENIWFTDEDGYTKHLAYVEQGDDVDDKQDHYNTAYIAAANPATMLALLDENIQLQREKDAIEAVALALR
;
A
#
# COMPACT_ATOMS: atom_id res chain seq x y z
N MET A 1 9.48 -16.10 -1.27
CA MET A 1 8.15 -15.77 -0.70
C MET A 1 7.16 -15.69 -1.85
N ASN A 2 6.01 -16.37 -1.77
CA ASN A 2 4.95 -16.25 -2.76
C ASN A 2 3.86 -15.33 -2.18
N ILE A 3 3.56 -14.21 -2.85
CA ILE A 3 2.58 -13.23 -2.38
C ILE A 3 1.24 -13.55 -3.05
N ASP A 4 0.19 -13.76 -2.25
CA ASP A 4 -1.17 -13.87 -2.77
C ASP A 4 -1.70 -12.48 -3.14
N LYS A 5 -1.44 -12.08 -4.40
CA LYS A 5 -1.84 -10.78 -4.94
C LYS A 5 -3.36 -10.60 -5.00
N ARG A 6 -4.13 -11.69 -5.13
CA ARG A 6 -5.59 -11.60 -5.17
C ARG A 6 -6.13 -11.31 -3.77
N ALA A 7 -5.68 -12.08 -2.78
CA ALA A 7 -6.04 -11.82 -1.39
C ALA A 7 -5.62 -10.40 -0.96
N LEU A 8 -4.43 -9.94 -1.39
CA LEU A 8 -3.96 -8.58 -1.09
C LEU A 8 -4.83 -7.49 -1.73
N ARG A 9 -5.28 -7.69 -2.98
CA ARG A 9 -6.24 -6.80 -3.64
C ARG A 9 -7.57 -6.74 -2.89
N GLU A 10 -8.12 -7.90 -2.53
CA GLU A 10 -9.42 -7.98 -1.85
C GLU A 10 -9.43 -7.25 -0.51
N VAL A 11 -8.34 -7.34 0.27
CA VAL A 11 -8.24 -6.59 1.54
C VAL A 11 -8.03 -5.10 1.29
N ALA A 12 -7.28 -4.71 0.25
CA ALA A 12 -7.06 -3.31 -0.08
C ALA A 12 -8.36 -2.63 -0.57
N GLU A 13 -9.16 -3.28 -1.41
CA GLU A 13 -10.45 -2.77 -1.90
C GLU A 13 -11.47 -2.54 -0.77
N ARG A 14 -11.40 -3.35 0.30
CA ARG A 14 -12.31 -3.23 1.46
C ARG A 14 -11.86 -2.19 2.48
N ALA A 15 -10.59 -1.84 2.49
CA ALA A 15 -10.02 -0.87 3.42
C ALA A 15 -10.29 0.58 2.95
N THR A 16 -10.07 1.55 3.83
CA THR A 16 -10.14 2.97 3.48
C THR A 16 -9.05 3.30 2.46
N GLN A 17 -9.41 3.76 1.26
CA GLN A 17 -8.48 3.85 0.13
C GLN A 17 -7.28 4.78 0.37
N GLY A 18 -7.53 6.01 0.79
CA GLY A 18 -6.51 7.04 0.93
C GLY A 18 -6.87 8.32 0.16
N PRO A 19 -6.02 9.37 0.21
CA PRO A 19 -4.70 9.39 0.85
C PRO A 19 -4.79 9.22 2.37
N TRP A 20 -3.79 8.54 2.95
CA TRP A 20 -3.59 8.50 4.38
C TRP A 20 -2.46 9.48 4.74
N GLU A 21 -2.66 10.20 5.83
CA GLU A 21 -1.68 11.11 6.40
C GLU A 21 -1.26 10.61 7.78
N MET A 22 -0.13 11.14 8.27
CA MET A 22 0.36 10.84 9.60
C MET A 22 0.80 12.10 10.34
N GLU A 23 0.47 12.16 11.62
CA GLU A 23 0.97 13.16 12.56
C GLU A 23 1.02 12.52 13.94
N GLN A 24 2.12 12.70 14.68
CA GLN A 24 2.24 12.25 16.07
C GLN A 24 1.61 10.85 16.28
N GLU A 25 2.15 9.86 15.57
CA GLU A 25 1.82 8.42 15.76
C GLU A 25 0.41 8.01 15.31
N ASN A 26 -0.36 8.96 14.79
CA ASN A 26 -1.68 8.74 14.23
C ASN A 26 -1.60 8.58 12.73
N ILE A 27 -2.35 7.60 12.21
CA ILE A 27 -2.68 7.52 10.80
C ILE A 27 -4.13 7.94 10.64
N TRP A 28 -4.41 8.86 9.73
CA TRP A 28 -5.72 9.42 9.52
C TRP A 28 -5.98 9.73 8.04
N PHE A 29 -7.22 10.04 7.70
CA PHE A 29 -7.59 10.56 6.39
C PHE A 29 -8.68 11.62 6.54
N THR A 30 -8.84 12.45 5.51
CA THR A 30 -9.96 13.41 5.40
C THR A 30 -11.01 12.82 4.46
N ASP A 31 -12.26 12.74 4.91
CA ASP A 31 -13.35 12.27 4.04
C ASP A 31 -13.84 13.35 3.06
N GLU A 32 -14.79 12.99 2.20
CA GLU A 32 -15.34 13.86 1.16
C GLU A 32 -16.01 15.13 1.72
N ASP A 33 -16.47 15.08 2.97
CA ASP A 33 -17.10 16.20 3.68
C ASP A 33 -16.08 17.08 4.42
N GLY A 34 -14.79 16.73 4.37
CA GLY A 34 -13.71 17.48 5.00
C GLY A 34 -13.45 17.10 6.47
N TYR A 35 -14.02 16.00 6.97
CA TYR A 35 -13.79 15.56 8.34
C TYR A 35 -12.57 14.63 8.44
N THR A 36 -11.67 14.95 9.37
CA THR A 36 -10.56 14.08 9.75
C THR A 36 -11.07 12.86 10.51
N LYS A 37 -10.69 11.67 10.05
CA LYS A 37 -11.02 10.38 10.65
C LYS A 37 -9.74 9.60 10.93
N HIS A 38 -9.57 9.17 12.18
CA HIS A 38 -8.45 8.34 12.59
C HIS A 38 -8.63 6.89 12.13
N LEU A 39 -7.56 6.28 11.63
CA LEU A 39 -7.52 4.91 11.13
C LEU A 39 -6.79 3.98 12.09
N ALA A 40 -5.63 4.43 12.58
CA ALA A 40 -4.79 3.65 13.49
C ALA A 40 -4.00 4.57 14.41
N TYR A 41 -3.77 4.09 15.62
CA TYR A 41 -2.80 4.62 16.57
C TYR A 41 -1.68 3.58 16.67
N VAL A 42 -0.44 4.00 16.43
CA VAL A 42 0.73 3.14 16.59
C VAL A 42 1.32 3.44 17.96
N GLU A 43 1.14 2.52 18.91
CA GLU A 43 1.75 2.64 20.24
C GLU A 43 3.27 2.54 20.11
N GLN A 44 3.96 3.63 20.45
CA GLN A 44 5.42 3.68 20.53
C GLN A 44 5.81 3.28 21.95
N GLY A 45 6.75 2.34 22.08
CA GLY A 45 7.27 1.97 23.40
C GLY A 45 8.01 3.16 24.02
N ASP A 46 8.03 3.26 25.35
CA ASP A 46 8.71 4.30 26.14
C ASP A 46 10.26 4.32 25.99
N ASP A 47 10.80 3.68 24.95
CA ASP A 47 12.24 3.57 24.68
C ASP A 47 12.71 4.72 23.77
N VAL A 48 13.90 5.24 24.09
CA VAL A 48 14.42 6.58 23.78
C VAL A 48 14.72 6.90 22.29
N ASP A 49 14.21 6.14 21.32
CA ASP A 49 14.42 6.34 19.87
C ASP A 49 13.13 6.24 19.03
N ASP A 50 12.19 7.15 19.30
CA ASP A 50 10.89 7.35 18.60
C ASP A 50 11.00 7.55 17.08
N LYS A 51 12.23 7.65 16.53
CA LYS A 51 12.45 7.86 15.09
C LYS A 51 11.99 6.66 14.27
N GLN A 52 12.25 5.44 14.76
CA GLN A 52 11.88 4.25 13.99
C GLN A 52 10.36 4.13 13.89
N ASP A 53 9.64 4.49 14.94
CA ASP A 53 8.19 4.39 14.95
C ASP A 53 7.53 5.49 14.10
N HIS A 54 8.13 6.70 14.05
CA HIS A 54 7.78 7.70 13.05
C HIS A 54 7.93 7.13 11.63
N TYR A 55 9.06 6.51 11.30
CA TYR A 55 9.28 5.92 9.98
C TYR A 55 8.34 4.76 9.68
N ASN A 56 8.04 3.91 10.66
CA ASN A 56 7.08 2.81 10.51
C ASN A 56 5.68 3.35 10.19
N THR A 57 5.24 4.37 10.92
CA THR A 57 3.93 5.00 10.71
C THR A 57 3.86 5.70 9.36
N ALA A 58 4.91 6.42 8.97
CA ALA A 58 5.02 7.04 7.65
C ALA A 58 5.00 6.01 6.52
N TYR A 59 5.72 4.89 6.68
CA TYR A 59 5.71 3.79 5.73
C TYR A 59 4.30 3.20 5.54
N ILE A 60 3.58 2.94 6.63
CA ILE A 60 2.20 2.41 6.58
C ILE A 60 1.26 3.40 5.89
N ALA A 61 1.34 4.70 6.20
CA ALA A 61 0.53 5.74 5.56
C ALA A 61 0.82 5.85 4.05
N ALA A 62 2.08 5.75 3.64
CA ALA A 62 2.47 5.74 2.24
C ALA A 62 2.01 4.47 1.51
N ALA A 63 2.12 3.30 2.17
CA ALA A 63 1.68 2.00 1.68
C ALA A 63 0.17 1.75 1.89
N ASN A 64 -0.64 2.82 1.88
CA ASN A 64 -2.09 2.73 2.01
C ASN A 64 -2.74 1.88 0.90
N PRO A 65 -4.02 1.48 1.05
CA PRO A 65 -4.70 0.62 0.10
C PRO A 65 -4.74 1.14 -1.33
N ALA A 66 -4.93 2.45 -1.55
CA ALA A 66 -4.89 3.02 -2.90
C ALA A 66 -3.51 2.84 -3.56
N THR A 67 -2.43 3.11 -2.83
CA THR A 67 -1.06 2.84 -3.29
C THR A 67 -0.87 1.36 -3.61
N MET A 68 -1.34 0.46 -2.75
CA MET A 68 -1.21 -0.98 -2.96
C MET A 68 -1.95 -1.45 -4.22
N LEU A 69 -3.17 -0.96 -4.46
CA LEU A 69 -3.94 -1.28 -5.66
C LEU A 69 -3.23 -0.80 -6.93
N ALA A 70 -2.68 0.42 -6.91
CA ALA A 70 -1.90 0.95 -8.03
C ALA A 70 -0.68 0.06 -8.34
N LEU A 71 0.09 -0.32 -7.32
CA LEU A 71 1.24 -1.23 -7.49
C LEU A 71 0.83 -2.62 -7.99
N LEU A 72 -0.32 -3.14 -7.56
CA LEU A 72 -0.85 -4.41 -8.05
C LEU A 72 -1.30 -4.31 -9.52
N ASP A 73 -1.87 -3.18 -9.94
CA ASP A 73 -2.23 -2.93 -11.34
C ASP A 73 -0.98 -2.84 -12.24
N GLU A 74 0.03 -2.08 -11.82
CA GLU A 74 1.34 -2.01 -12.49
C GLU A 74 1.96 -3.40 -12.61
N ASN A 75 1.91 -4.20 -11.55
CA ASN A 75 2.47 -5.54 -11.55
C ASN A 75 1.76 -6.48 -12.54
N ILE A 76 0.43 -6.39 -12.65
CA ILE A 76 -0.34 -7.16 -13.65
C ILE A 76 0.05 -6.73 -15.07
N GLN A 77 0.22 -5.43 -15.30
CA GLN A 77 0.63 -4.92 -16.60
C GLN A 77 2.02 -5.44 -17.01
N LEU A 78 3.00 -5.35 -16.10
CA LEU A 78 4.35 -5.88 -16.32
C LEU A 78 4.35 -7.38 -16.61
N GLN A 79 3.50 -8.16 -15.93
CA GLN A 79 3.38 -9.59 -16.19
C GLN A 79 2.84 -9.87 -17.60
N ARG A 80 1.83 -9.14 -18.05
CA ARG A 80 1.28 -9.28 -19.41
C ARG A 80 2.31 -8.94 -20.48
N GLU A 81 3.09 -7.88 -20.28
CA GLU A 81 4.15 -7.48 -21.20
C GLU A 81 5.25 -8.54 -21.29
N LYS A 82 5.66 -9.07 -20.14
CA LYS A 82 6.61 -10.19 -20.08
C LYS A 82 6.10 -11.40 -20.86
N ASP A 83 4.86 -11.83 -20.60
CA ASP A 83 4.27 -13.01 -21.24
C ASP A 83 4.15 -12.80 -22.77
N ALA A 84 3.80 -11.59 -23.21
CA ALA A 84 3.75 -11.24 -24.64
C ALA A 84 5.13 -11.31 -25.30
N ILE A 85 6.17 -10.77 -24.65
CA ILE A 85 7.55 -10.83 -25.16
C ILE A 85 8.04 -12.29 -25.23
N GLU A 86 7.75 -13.10 -24.22
CA GLU A 86 8.12 -14.53 -24.21
C GLU A 86 7.41 -15.30 -25.31
N ALA A 87 6.13 -15.01 -25.57
CA ALA A 87 5.38 -15.61 -26.67
C ALA A 87 5.96 -15.24 -28.05
N VAL A 88 6.32 -13.96 -28.25
CA VAL A 88 6.98 -13.52 -29.50
C VAL A 88 8.34 -14.20 -29.67
N ALA A 89 9.15 -14.27 -28.60
CA ALA A 89 10.45 -14.92 -28.65
C ALA A 89 10.34 -16.41 -28.97
N LEU A 90 9.31 -17.09 -28.46
CA LEU A 90 9.04 -18.50 -28.77
C LEU A 90 8.60 -18.68 -30.23
N ALA A 91 7.77 -17.79 -30.76
CA ALA A 91 7.32 -17.84 -32.16
C ALA A 91 8.45 -17.57 -33.17
N LEU A 92 9.55 -16.94 -32.74
CA LEU A 92 10.73 -16.67 -33.56
C LEU A 92 11.83 -17.74 -33.46
N ARG A 93 11.65 -18.78 -32.65
CA ARG A 93 12.54 -19.94 -32.55
C ARG A 93 12.15 -21.03 -33.55
#